data_AF-A0A345ZRH1-F1
#
_entry.id   AF-A0A345ZRH1-F1
#
_cell.length_a   1.000
_cell.length_b   1.000
_cell.length_c   1.000
_cell.angle_alpha   90.00
_cell.angle_beta   90.00
_cell.angle_gamma   90.00
#
_symmetry.space_group_name_H-M   'P 1'
#
loop_
_entity.id
_entity.type
_entity.pdbx_description
1 polymer ?
#
loop_
_entity_poly.entity_id
_entity_poly.type
_entity_poly.pdbx_seq_one_letter_code
_entity_poly.pdbx_strand_id
1 'polypeptide(L)'
;MTAITLGTDIFTGEVVQQPLSRFTHMLVAGSTGFGKSVFLLQLISQMVRHPDIDAVHLVDLKEGVEFNAFEHHPNVTIAWELEDLAILIGRLADTVRERQQHLRKQRQRRWSGPRTVLVIDEYSEIQWRAADKATRMQLLDTLNRLAAGSRSAGLILIAATQKPTVDAMDSAFSANLPTRVCFKVASNLVAAMVLGTLDDLRREPGLDPATLRRGWCVMRDGLTGEARYLQPHVAPEAEETRA
;
A
#
# COMPACT_ATOMS: atom_id res chain seq x y z
N MET A 1 10.03 10.51 -17.60
CA MET A 1 9.14 10.72 -16.44
C MET A 1 8.10 9.62 -16.47
N THR A 2 8.30 8.56 -15.68
CA THR A 2 7.31 7.50 -15.54
C THR A 2 6.57 7.76 -14.22
N ALA A 3 5.29 8.11 -14.34
CA ALA A 3 4.39 8.33 -13.22
C ALA A 3 3.55 7.06 -12.99
N ILE A 4 3.09 6.86 -11.76
CA ILE A 4 2.13 5.82 -11.42
C ILE A 4 0.73 6.43 -11.50
N THR A 5 -0.14 5.84 -12.30
CA THR A 5 -1.56 6.19 -12.40
C THR A 5 -2.29 5.65 -11.18
N LEU A 6 -3.04 6.53 -10.52
CA LEU A 6 -3.83 6.23 -9.32
C LEU A 6 -5.30 5.96 -9.68
N GLY A 7 -5.81 6.60 -10.73
CA GLY A 7 -7.16 6.39 -11.25
C GLY A 7 -7.64 7.61 -12.04
N THR A 8 -8.94 7.70 -12.27
CA THR A 8 -9.60 8.87 -12.86
C THR A 8 -10.35 9.63 -11.78
N ASP A 9 -10.18 10.96 -11.72
CA ASP A 9 -11.00 11.82 -10.85
C ASP A 9 -12.47 11.75 -11.29
N ILE A 10 -13.37 11.42 -10.36
CA ILE A 10 -14.77 11.15 -10.70
C ILE A 10 -15.56 12.42 -11.10
N PHE A 11 -15.03 13.62 -10.82
CA PHE A 11 -15.68 14.88 -11.16
C PHE A 11 -15.13 15.48 -12.44
N THR A 12 -13.80 15.52 -12.57
CA THR A 12 -13.16 16.15 -13.73
C THR A 12 -12.98 15.19 -14.90
N GLY A 13 -12.99 13.87 -14.64
CA GLY A 13 -12.65 12.86 -15.64
C GLY A 13 -11.16 12.79 -15.96
N GLU A 14 -10.32 13.59 -15.28
CA GLU A 14 -8.89 13.61 -15.52
C GLU A 14 -8.19 12.41 -14.89
N VAL A 15 -7.18 11.88 -15.59
CA VAL A 15 -6.33 10.82 -15.06
C VAL A 15 -5.39 11.40 -14.00
N VAL A 16 -5.48 10.89 -12.79
CA VAL A 16 -4.64 11.27 -11.67
C VAL A 16 -3.40 10.38 -11.64
N GLN A 17 -2.23 11.01 -11.76
CA GLN A 17 -0.94 10.32 -11.76
C GLN A 17 0.01 10.97 -10.74
N GLN A 18 0.92 10.15 -10.20
CA GLN A 18 1.93 10.60 -9.25
C GLN A 18 3.33 10.16 -9.72
N PRO A 19 4.28 11.09 -9.86
CA PRO A 19 5.67 10.74 -10.12
C PRO A 19 6.22 9.83 -9.02
N LEU A 20 7.00 8.80 -9.38
CA LEU A 20 7.58 7.89 -8.39
C LEU A 20 8.41 8.62 -7.32
N SER A 21 9.05 9.74 -7.68
CA SER A 21 9.80 10.61 -6.76
C SER A 21 8.95 11.25 -5.66
N ARG A 22 7.64 11.39 -5.89
CA ARG A 22 6.66 11.90 -4.92
C ARG A 22 5.86 10.79 -4.25
N PHE A 23 5.93 9.55 -4.71
CA PHE A 23 5.20 8.43 -4.14
C PHE A 23 5.65 8.17 -2.70
N THR A 24 4.70 8.02 -1.78
CA THR A 24 4.97 7.75 -0.36
C THR A 24 4.50 6.37 0.03
N HIS A 25 4.79 5.95 1.27
CA HIS A 25 4.08 4.82 1.83
C HIS A 25 2.57 5.10 1.87
N MET A 26 1.78 4.03 1.74
CA MET A 26 0.35 4.12 1.51
C MET A 26 -0.40 3.11 2.39
N LEU A 27 -1.50 3.57 3.00
CA LEU A 27 -2.52 2.71 3.59
C LEU A 27 -3.72 2.63 2.65
N VAL A 28 -4.15 1.42 2.30
CA VAL A 28 -5.36 1.16 1.51
C VAL A 28 -6.37 0.42 2.37
N ALA A 29 -7.58 0.93 2.52
CA ALA A 29 -8.62 0.27 3.28
C ALA A 29 -9.94 0.18 2.54
N GLY A 30 -10.72 -0.86 2.82
CA GLY A 30 -12.03 -1.05 2.20
C GLY A 30 -12.63 -2.41 2.49
N SER A 31 -13.96 -2.46 2.57
CA SER A 31 -14.69 -3.72 2.68
C SER A 31 -14.50 -4.59 1.43
N THR A 32 -14.64 -5.91 1.61
CA THR A 32 -14.52 -6.90 0.53
C THR A 32 -15.41 -6.55 -0.66
N GLY A 33 -14.88 -6.70 -1.88
CA GLY A 33 -15.65 -6.50 -3.11
C GLY A 33 -15.82 -5.04 -3.57
N PHE A 34 -15.29 -4.05 -2.85
CA PHE A 34 -15.47 -2.62 -3.17
C PHE A 34 -14.37 -1.96 -4.01
N GLY A 35 -13.31 -2.69 -4.38
CA GLY A 35 -12.30 -2.21 -5.33
C GLY A 35 -10.86 -2.14 -4.81
N LYS A 36 -10.62 -2.48 -3.53
CA LYS A 36 -9.28 -2.58 -2.93
C LYS A 36 -8.30 -3.39 -3.80
N SER A 37 -8.64 -4.66 -4.06
CA SER A 37 -7.76 -5.55 -4.83
C SER A 37 -7.56 -5.06 -6.27
N VAL A 38 -8.60 -4.52 -6.92
CA VAL A 38 -8.47 -3.91 -8.28
C VAL A 38 -7.44 -2.78 -8.27
N PHE A 39 -7.48 -1.91 -7.25
CA PHE A 39 -6.52 -0.83 -7.11
C PHE A 39 -5.11 -1.31 -6.82
N LEU A 40 -4.94 -2.31 -5.94
CA LEU A 40 -3.62 -2.90 -5.70
C LEU A 40 -3.05 -3.53 -6.96
N LEU A 41 -3.85 -4.31 -7.69
CA LEU A 41 -3.46 -4.89 -8.98
C LEU A 41 -3.05 -3.83 -10.00
N GLN A 42 -3.81 -2.73 -10.11
CA GLN A 42 -3.45 -1.59 -10.95
C GLN A 42 -2.09 -0.98 -10.57
N LEU A 43 -1.82 -0.80 -9.27
CA LEU A 43 -0.54 -0.27 -8.82
C LEU A 43 0.60 -1.25 -9.11
N ILE A 44 0.44 -2.52 -8.74
CA ILE A 44 1.46 -3.57 -8.91
C ILE A 44 1.79 -3.74 -10.39
N SER A 45 0.78 -3.83 -11.25
CA SER A 45 0.90 -3.94 -12.71
C SER A 45 1.77 -2.83 -13.31
N GLN A 46 1.64 -1.59 -12.82
CA GLN A 46 2.51 -0.49 -13.24
C GLN A 46 3.90 -0.56 -12.62
N MET A 47 3.99 -0.94 -11.35
CA MET A 47 5.23 -0.98 -10.57
C MET A 47 6.21 -2.04 -11.08
N VAL A 48 5.72 -3.24 -11.43
CA VAL A 48 6.59 -4.33 -11.93
C VAL A 48 7.24 -3.99 -13.27
N ARG A 49 6.60 -3.11 -14.07
CA ARG A 49 7.09 -2.65 -15.39
C ARG A 49 7.87 -1.33 -15.31
N HIS A 50 7.93 -0.70 -14.15
CA HIS A 50 8.51 0.62 -14.02
C HIS A 50 10.06 0.55 -13.99
N PRO A 51 10.78 1.30 -14.84
CA PRO A 51 12.24 1.16 -14.97
C PRO A 51 13.01 1.56 -13.71
N ASP A 52 12.49 2.51 -12.93
CA ASP A 52 13.10 2.89 -11.64
C ASP A 52 12.60 2.06 -10.45
N ILE A 53 11.99 0.88 -10.69
CA ILE A 53 11.65 -0.09 -9.64
C ILE A 53 12.46 -1.36 -9.86
N ASP A 54 13.30 -1.72 -8.87
CA ASP A 54 14.19 -2.89 -8.98
C ASP A 54 13.55 -4.18 -8.48
N ALA A 55 12.66 -4.10 -7.50
CA ALA A 55 11.97 -5.25 -6.94
C ALA A 55 10.59 -4.88 -6.40
N VAL A 56 9.65 -5.81 -6.55
CA VAL A 56 8.30 -5.74 -6.01
C VAL A 56 8.04 -6.98 -5.16
N HIS A 57 7.91 -6.77 -3.86
CA HIS A 57 7.63 -7.84 -2.92
C HIS A 57 6.16 -7.79 -2.52
N LEU A 58 5.48 -8.92 -2.70
CA LEU A 58 4.06 -9.06 -2.46
C LEU A 58 3.85 -9.99 -1.27
N VAL A 59 2.93 -9.65 -0.40
CA VAL A 59 2.57 -10.45 0.77
C VAL A 59 1.09 -10.74 0.67
N ASP A 60 0.77 -12.00 0.34
CA ASP A 60 -0.58 -12.54 0.33
C ASP A 60 -0.62 -13.69 1.34
N LEU A 61 -0.93 -13.33 2.58
CA LEU A 61 -1.08 -14.31 3.65
C LEU A 61 -2.46 -14.96 3.64
N LYS A 62 -3.32 -14.62 2.69
CA LYS A 62 -4.65 -15.23 2.62
C LYS A 62 -4.55 -16.55 1.85
N GLU A 63 -5.60 -17.37 1.86
CA GLU A 63 -5.75 -18.49 0.91
C GLU A 63 -5.92 -18.02 -0.56
N GLY A 64 -5.52 -16.78 -0.86
CA GLY A 64 -5.85 -16.03 -2.05
C GLY A 64 -4.90 -16.32 -3.21
N VAL A 65 -5.46 -16.18 -4.41
CA VAL A 65 -4.73 -16.15 -5.68
C VAL A 65 -4.56 -14.71 -6.17
N GLU A 66 -4.68 -13.71 -5.27
CA GLU A 66 -4.80 -12.29 -5.65
C GLU A 66 -3.55 -11.82 -6.41
N PHE A 67 -2.38 -12.38 -6.09
CA PHE A 67 -1.11 -12.00 -6.73
C PHE A 67 -0.51 -13.06 -7.65
N ASN A 68 -1.23 -14.15 -7.96
CA ASN A 68 -0.74 -15.23 -8.83
C ASN A 68 -0.29 -14.73 -10.21
N ALA A 69 -0.98 -13.72 -10.74
CA ALA A 69 -0.64 -13.14 -12.04
C ALA A 69 0.80 -12.57 -12.11
N PHE A 70 1.46 -12.36 -10.96
CA PHE A 70 2.81 -11.81 -10.90
C PHE A 70 3.88 -12.86 -10.51
N GLU A 71 3.51 -14.11 -10.24
CA GLU A 71 4.41 -15.14 -9.70
C GLU A 71 5.66 -15.37 -10.57
N HIS A 72 5.50 -15.29 -11.89
CA HIS A 72 6.59 -15.53 -12.84
C HIS A 72 7.34 -14.27 -13.27
N HIS A 73 7.01 -13.10 -12.72
CA HIS A 73 7.67 -11.87 -13.10
C HIS A 73 9.08 -11.77 -12.46
N PRO A 74 10.14 -11.46 -13.21
CA PRO A 74 11.53 -11.64 -12.76
C PRO A 74 11.95 -10.76 -11.57
N ASN A 75 11.27 -9.63 -11.34
CA ASN A 75 11.52 -8.74 -10.20
C ASN A 75 10.50 -8.88 -9.06
N VAL A 76 9.65 -9.91 -9.11
CA VAL A 76 8.61 -10.14 -8.10
C VAL A 76 9.05 -11.24 -7.14
N THR A 77 8.72 -11.07 -5.86
CA THR A 77 8.77 -12.13 -4.86
C THR A 77 7.48 -12.12 -4.07
N ILE A 78 6.85 -13.28 -3.91
CA ILE A 78 5.60 -13.40 -3.15
C ILE A 78 5.89 -14.18 -1.87
N ALA A 79 5.45 -13.63 -0.74
CA ALA A 79 5.40 -14.31 0.55
C ALA A 79 3.96 -14.78 0.79
N TRP A 80 3.80 -16.10 0.86
CA TRP A 80 2.51 -16.76 1.10
C TRP A 80 2.28 -17.05 2.58
N GLU A 81 3.37 -17.26 3.31
CA GLU A 81 3.35 -17.61 4.73
C GLU A 81 4.13 -16.61 5.59
N LEU A 82 3.95 -16.68 6.90
CA LEU A 82 4.59 -15.76 7.85
C LEU A 82 6.10 -15.94 7.92
N GLU A 83 6.60 -17.15 7.73
CA GLU A 83 8.02 -17.46 7.67
C GLU A 83 8.69 -16.77 6.48
N ASP A 84 8.03 -16.81 5.32
CA ASP A 84 8.48 -16.10 4.11
C ASP A 84 8.48 -14.59 4.33
N LEU A 85 7.41 -14.08 4.96
CA LEU A 85 7.32 -12.67 5.35
C LEU A 85 8.48 -12.28 6.27
N ALA A 86 8.80 -13.10 7.29
CA ALA A 86 9.87 -12.84 8.24
C ALA A 86 11.24 -12.71 7.53
N ILE A 87 11.53 -13.65 6.62
CA ILE A 87 12.75 -13.64 5.81
C ILE A 87 12.78 -12.40 4.92
N LEU A 88 11.67 -12.10 4.25
CA LEU A 88 11.54 -10.98 3.33
C LEU A 88 11.79 -9.64 4.03
N ILE A 89 11.11 -9.36 5.14
CA ILE A 89 11.26 -8.08 5.84
C ILE A 89 12.64 -7.95 6.50
N GLY A 90 13.29 -9.06 6.87
CA GLY A 90 14.68 -9.08 7.31
C GLY A 90 15.63 -8.61 6.21
N ARG A 91 15.51 -9.18 4.99
CA ARG A 91 16.30 -8.76 3.81
C ARG A 91 16.05 -7.30 3.44
N LEU A 92 14.80 -6.84 3.53
CA LEU A 92 14.46 -5.43 3.30
C LEU A 92 15.09 -4.52 4.35
N ALA A 93 15.11 -4.93 5.62
CA ALA A 93 15.75 -4.16 6.69
C ALA A 93 17.27 -4.03 6.46
N ASP A 94 17.92 -5.09 6.00
CA ASP A 94 19.34 -5.06 5.64
C ASP A 94 19.60 -4.14 4.44
N THR A 95 18.79 -4.25 3.38
CA THR A 95 18.85 -3.38 2.20
C THR A 95 18.69 -1.90 2.58
N VAL A 96 17.70 -1.59 3.42
CA VAL A 96 17.49 -0.23 3.93
C VAL A 96 18.71 0.26 4.72
N ARG A 97 19.28 -0.60 5.58
CA ARG A 97 20.47 -0.25 6.37
C ARG A 97 21.67 0.06 5.48
N GLU A 98 21.93 -0.76 4.47
CA GLU A 98 23.01 -0.56 3.50
C GLU A 98 22.84 0.75 2.73
N ARG A 99 21.64 1.00 2.19
CA ARG A 99 21.32 2.24 1.48
C ARG A 99 21.48 3.46 2.39
N GLN A 100 21.04 3.40 3.65
CA GLN A 100 21.25 4.48 4.62
C GLN A 100 22.73 4.73 4.92
N GLN A 101 23.53 3.69 5.07
CA GLN A 101 24.98 3.83 5.27
C GLN A 101 25.65 4.47 4.05
N HIS A 102 25.25 4.07 2.84
CA HIS A 102 25.72 4.68 1.60
C HIS A 102 25.38 6.17 1.55
N LEU A 103 24.13 6.54 1.85
CA LEU A 103 23.68 7.94 1.89
C LEU A 103 24.50 8.79 2.86
N ARG A 104 24.81 8.26 4.05
CA ARG A 104 25.66 8.93 5.04
C ARG A 104 27.07 9.16 4.50
N LYS A 105 27.69 8.15 3.89
CA LYS A 105 29.04 8.24 3.29
C LYS A 105 29.09 9.28 2.15
N GLN A 106 28.06 9.30 1.30
CA GLN A 106 27.96 10.22 0.16
C GLN A 106 27.38 11.59 0.51
N ARG A 107 27.02 11.84 1.78
CA ARG A 107 26.33 13.06 2.26
C ARG A 107 25.04 13.37 1.47
N GLN A 108 24.34 12.32 1.02
CA GLN A 108 23.09 12.44 0.30
C GLN A 108 21.90 12.29 1.26
N ARG A 109 20.80 13.00 0.97
CA ARG A 109 19.58 12.95 1.80
C ARG A 109 18.61 11.85 1.41
N ARG A 110 18.66 11.39 0.16
CA ARG A 110 17.72 10.42 -0.41
C ARG A 110 18.42 9.52 -1.41
N TRP A 111 18.00 8.26 -1.44
CA TRP A 111 18.39 7.26 -2.41
C TRP A 111 18.03 7.73 -3.82
N SER A 112 19.04 7.74 -4.69
CA SER A 112 18.94 8.15 -6.09
C SER A 112 18.78 6.96 -7.05
N GLY A 113 19.03 5.74 -6.59
CA GLY A 113 18.86 4.53 -7.39
C GLY A 113 17.39 4.07 -7.48
N PRO A 114 17.17 2.92 -8.14
CA PRO A 114 15.85 2.28 -8.21
C PRO A 114 15.22 2.05 -6.83
N ARG A 115 13.89 2.04 -6.83
CA ARG A 115 13.05 1.86 -5.65
C ARG A 115 12.64 0.42 -5.51
N THR A 116 12.53 -0.01 -4.26
CA THR A 116 11.99 -1.32 -3.90
C THR A 116 10.59 -1.13 -3.36
N VAL A 117 9.65 -2.00 -3.72
CA VAL A 117 8.26 -1.93 -3.29
C VAL A 117 7.93 -3.13 -2.40
N LEU A 118 7.23 -2.89 -1.31
CA LEU A 118 6.60 -3.92 -0.48
C LEU A 118 5.08 -3.66 -0.46
N VAL A 119 4.28 -4.63 -0.91
CA VAL A 119 2.82 -4.59 -0.86
C VAL A 119 2.32 -5.69 0.05
N ILE A 120 1.48 -5.33 1.03
CA ILE A 120 0.83 -6.27 1.95
C ILE A 120 -0.68 -6.20 1.69
N ASP A 121 -1.29 -7.27 1.19
CA ASP A 121 -2.72 -7.22 0.81
C ASP A 121 -3.65 -7.08 2.03
N GLU A 122 -3.37 -7.84 3.09
CA GLU A 122 -4.13 -7.80 4.32
C GLU A 122 -3.20 -7.80 5.52
N TYR A 123 -2.84 -6.60 5.99
CA TYR A 123 -1.96 -6.41 7.14
C TYR A 123 -2.48 -7.12 8.40
N SER A 124 -3.80 -7.19 8.57
CA SER A 124 -4.38 -7.79 9.77
C SER A 124 -4.13 -9.30 9.87
N GLU A 125 -3.89 -10.01 8.75
CA GLU A 125 -3.56 -11.45 8.76
C GLU A 125 -2.28 -11.75 9.56
N ILE A 126 -1.32 -10.81 9.58
CA ILE A 126 -0.08 -10.95 10.36
C ILE A 126 -0.39 -11.13 11.86
N GLN A 127 -1.43 -10.46 12.35
CA GLN A 127 -1.81 -10.53 13.75
C GLN A 127 -2.50 -11.84 14.13
N TRP A 128 -3.24 -12.42 13.19
CA TRP A 128 -4.08 -13.60 13.40
C TRP A 128 -3.34 -14.91 13.15
N ARG A 129 -2.40 -14.92 12.20
CA ARG A 129 -1.69 -16.14 11.78
C ARG A 129 -0.44 -16.43 12.60
N ALA A 130 0.08 -15.44 13.32
CA ALA A 130 1.33 -15.62 14.07
C ALA A 130 1.19 -16.72 15.12
N ALA A 131 2.07 -17.72 15.07
CA ALA A 131 2.04 -18.90 15.93
C ALA A 131 2.12 -18.54 17.43
N ASP A 132 2.87 -17.49 17.76
CA ASP A 132 3.05 -17.02 19.12
C ASP A 132 3.22 -15.49 19.20
N LYS A 133 3.08 -14.97 20.42
CA LYS A 133 3.14 -13.53 20.71
C LYS A 133 4.51 -12.90 20.40
N ALA A 134 5.61 -13.64 20.60
CA ALA A 134 6.96 -13.12 20.37
C ALA A 134 7.22 -12.97 18.86
N THR A 135 6.90 -14.00 18.08
CA THR A 135 6.98 -13.96 16.61
C THR A 135 6.14 -12.81 16.05
N ARG A 136 4.90 -12.67 16.52
CA ARG A 136 4.03 -11.55 16.13
C ARG A 136 4.68 -10.20 16.43
N MET A 137 5.17 -10.01 17.65
CA MET A 137 5.77 -8.74 18.07
C MET A 137 7.00 -8.40 17.22
N GLN A 138 7.85 -9.38 16.93
CA GLN A 138 9.05 -9.20 16.09
C GLN A 138 8.71 -8.78 14.66
N LEU A 139 7.69 -9.41 14.05
CA LEU A 139 7.22 -9.05 12.70
C LEU A 139 6.69 -7.61 12.66
N LEU A 140 5.78 -7.27 13.58
CA LEU A 140 5.15 -5.94 13.65
C LEU A 140 6.20 -4.84 13.93
N ASP A 141 7.12 -5.09 14.85
CA ASP A 141 8.21 -4.17 15.19
C ASP A 141 9.15 -3.93 13.99
N THR A 142 9.46 -4.98 13.22
CA THR A 142 10.27 -4.86 12.01
C THR A 142 9.56 -4.06 10.91
N LEU A 143 8.27 -4.35 10.68
CA LEU A 143 7.44 -3.60 9.74
C LEU A 143 7.32 -2.12 10.13
N ASN A 144 7.14 -1.84 11.43
CA ASN A 144 7.09 -0.46 11.93
C ASN A 144 8.41 0.29 11.71
N ARG A 145 9.55 -0.35 11.99
CA ARG A 145 10.87 0.25 11.67
C ARG A 145 11.05 0.53 10.18
N LEU A 146 10.62 -0.40 9.32
CA LEU A 146 10.65 -0.19 7.87
C LEU A 146 9.77 1.01 7.48
N ALA A 147 8.53 1.06 7.93
CA ALA A 147 7.63 2.17 7.63
C ALA A 147 8.20 3.53 8.09
N ALA A 148 8.79 3.59 9.29
CA ALA A 148 9.35 4.83 9.85
C ALA A 148 10.65 5.30 9.15
N GLY A 149 11.53 4.37 8.77
CA GLY A 149 12.92 4.70 8.42
C GLY A 149 13.29 4.56 6.94
N SER A 150 12.44 3.97 6.11
CA SER A 150 12.88 3.45 4.81
C SER A 150 12.62 4.37 3.61
N ARG A 151 11.78 5.41 3.75
CA ARG A 151 11.42 6.32 2.65
C ARG A 151 12.62 6.99 2.00
N SER A 152 13.57 7.47 2.80
CA SER A 152 14.81 8.07 2.29
C SER A 152 15.74 7.05 1.65
N ALA A 153 15.63 5.77 2.06
CA ALA A 153 16.39 4.64 1.56
C ALA A 153 15.75 3.95 0.34
N GLY A 154 14.70 4.53 -0.25
CA GLY A 154 14.15 4.05 -1.50
C GLY A 154 13.16 2.89 -1.40
N LEU A 155 12.69 2.53 -0.20
CA LEU A 155 11.56 1.60 -0.06
C LEU A 155 10.23 2.34 -0.20
N ILE A 156 9.24 1.69 -0.81
CA ILE A 156 7.84 2.09 -0.86
C ILE A 156 7.02 0.96 -0.24
N LEU A 157 6.36 1.22 0.90
CA LEU A 157 5.48 0.29 1.57
C LEU A 157 4.02 0.65 1.29
N ILE A 158 3.27 -0.29 0.74
CA ILE A 158 1.81 -0.23 0.59
C ILE A 158 1.22 -1.31 1.50
N ALA A 159 0.46 -0.91 2.52
CA ALA A 159 -0.26 -1.85 3.36
C ALA A 159 -1.76 -1.70 3.09
N ALA A 160 -2.44 -2.82 2.91
CA ALA A 160 -3.87 -2.86 2.69
C ALA A 160 -4.58 -3.62 3.81
N THR A 161 -5.84 -3.27 4.08
CA THR A 161 -6.67 -3.98 5.06
C THR A 161 -8.16 -3.83 4.82
N GLN A 162 -8.92 -4.88 5.09
CA GLN A 162 -10.38 -4.88 5.10
C GLN A 162 -10.97 -4.52 6.46
N LYS A 163 -10.17 -4.61 7.52
CA LYS A 163 -10.55 -4.32 8.90
C LYS A 163 -9.66 -3.21 9.45
N PRO A 164 -9.89 -1.94 9.10
CA PRO A 164 -9.11 -0.84 9.66
C PRO A 164 -9.60 -0.51 11.08
N THR A 165 -9.43 -1.45 12.01
CA THR A 165 -9.66 -1.26 13.44
C THR A 165 -8.34 -1.06 14.17
N VAL A 166 -8.38 -0.43 15.35
CA VAL A 166 -7.20 -0.22 16.20
C VAL A 166 -6.55 -1.55 16.58
N ASP A 167 -7.34 -2.60 16.79
CA ASP A 167 -6.83 -3.93 17.12
C ASP A 167 -6.19 -4.63 15.90
N ALA A 168 -6.58 -4.24 14.68
CA ALA A 168 -6.12 -4.87 13.44
C ALA A 168 -4.94 -4.13 12.79
N MET A 169 -4.66 -2.89 13.18
CA MET A 169 -3.49 -2.15 12.72
C MET A 169 -2.90 -1.25 13.81
N ASP A 170 -1.62 -1.44 14.08
CA ASP A 170 -0.87 -0.61 15.01
C ASP A 170 -0.88 0.86 14.57
N SER A 171 -1.20 1.76 15.51
CA SER A 171 -1.35 3.18 15.21
C SER A 171 -0.02 3.83 14.82
N ALA A 172 1.11 3.40 15.42
CA ALA A 172 2.44 3.89 15.07
C ALA A 172 2.85 3.41 13.66
N PHE A 173 2.53 2.17 13.31
CA PHE A 173 2.71 1.69 11.93
C PHE A 173 1.90 2.53 10.95
N SER A 174 0.59 2.69 11.23
CA SER A 174 -0.31 3.44 10.35
C SER A 174 0.14 4.90 10.19
N ALA A 175 0.70 5.54 11.22
CA ALA A 175 1.17 6.93 11.17
C ALA A 175 2.30 7.14 10.16
N ASN A 176 3.06 6.08 9.85
CA ASN A 176 4.13 6.09 8.86
C ASN A 176 3.65 5.84 7.41
N LEU A 177 2.34 5.72 7.18
CA LEU A 177 1.70 5.53 5.87
C LEU A 177 0.88 6.78 5.50
N PRO A 178 1.52 7.89 5.09
CA PRO A 178 0.85 9.18 5.02
C PRO A 178 -0.16 9.30 3.87
N THR A 179 0.04 8.58 2.77
CA THR A 179 -0.97 8.51 1.71
C THR A 179 -2.06 7.53 2.13
N ARG A 180 -3.32 7.96 2.11
CA ARG A 180 -4.46 7.15 2.54
C ARG A 180 -5.41 6.93 1.38
N VAL A 181 -5.87 5.70 1.18
CA VAL A 181 -6.90 5.35 0.21
C VAL A 181 -8.00 4.61 0.93
N CYS A 182 -9.22 5.13 0.87
CA CYS A 182 -10.39 4.58 1.54
C CYS A 182 -11.46 4.27 0.48
N PHE A 183 -11.65 2.98 0.19
CA PHE A 183 -12.83 2.48 -0.49
C PHE A 183 -14.02 2.47 0.47
N LYS A 184 -15.18 1.97 0.01
CA LYS A 184 -16.34 1.83 0.87
C LYS A 184 -15.99 1.02 2.13
N VAL A 185 -16.36 1.57 3.29
CA VAL A 185 -16.22 0.93 4.61
C VAL A 185 -17.57 0.89 5.33
N ALA A 186 -17.63 0.20 6.48
CA ALA A 186 -18.87 -0.01 7.21
C ALA A 186 -19.49 1.29 7.79
N SER A 187 -18.67 2.28 8.14
CA SER A 187 -19.15 3.54 8.72
C SER A 187 -18.16 4.69 8.55
N ASN A 188 -18.64 5.92 8.76
CA ASN A 188 -17.78 7.12 8.74
C ASN A 188 -16.76 7.12 9.89
N LEU A 189 -17.06 6.48 11.03
CA LEU A 189 -16.08 6.29 12.10
C LEU A 189 -14.88 5.48 11.61
N VAL A 190 -15.15 4.37 10.91
CA VAL A 190 -14.10 3.52 10.32
C VAL A 190 -13.33 4.28 9.24
N ALA A 191 -14.02 5.09 8.43
CA ALA A 191 -13.39 5.92 7.41
C ALA A 191 -12.45 6.97 8.00
N ALA A 192 -12.84 7.59 9.12
CA ALA A 192 -12.01 8.56 9.84
C ALA A 192 -10.73 7.92 10.40
N MET A 193 -10.79 6.67 10.87
CA MET A 193 -9.59 5.91 11.29
C MET A 193 -8.58 5.73 10.13
N VAL A 194 -9.06 5.59 8.89
CA VAL A 194 -8.22 5.43 7.70
C VAL A 194 -7.70 6.79 7.19
N LEU A 195 -8.61 7.76 7.01
CA LEU A 195 -8.32 9.05 6.37
C LEU A 195 -7.77 10.11 7.34
N GLY A 196 -7.81 9.84 8.65
CA GLY A 196 -7.43 10.75 9.74
C GLY A 196 -8.53 11.76 10.07
N THR A 197 -9.10 12.41 9.05
CA THR A 197 -10.26 13.30 9.17
C THR A 197 -11.16 13.18 7.93
N LEU A 198 -12.45 13.52 8.12
CA LEU A 198 -13.45 13.61 7.06
C LEU A 198 -13.92 15.06 6.83
N ASP A 199 -13.42 16.03 7.58
CA ASP A 199 -14.00 17.39 7.65
C ASP A 199 -13.90 18.15 6.32
N ASP A 200 -12.86 17.86 5.56
CA ASP A 200 -12.52 18.46 4.26
C ASP A 200 -13.04 17.64 3.07
N LEU A 201 -13.79 16.57 3.32
CA LEU A 201 -14.43 15.80 2.26
C LEU A 201 -15.66 16.51 1.70
N ARG A 202 -15.95 16.22 0.43
CA ARG A 202 -17.16 16.73 -0.23
C ARG A 202 -18.39 16.10 0.41
N ARG A 203 -19.34 16.95 0.79
CA ARG A 203 -20.61 16.54 1.42
C ARG A 203 -21.71 16.46 0.37
N GLU A 204 -21.63 15.45 -0.49
CA GLU A 204 -22.70 15.13 -1.45
C GLU A 204 -23.18 13.69 -1.24
N PRO A 205 -24.48 13.40 -1.46
CA PRO A 205 -25.01 12.05 -1.29
C PRO A 205 -24.24 11.00 -2.12
N GLY A 206 -23.79 9.93 -1.46
CA GLY A 206 -23.05 8.85 -2.11
C GLY A 206 -21.53 9.08 -2.23
N LEU A 207 -21.02 10.21 -1.72
CA LEU A 207 -19.59 10.50 -1.59
C LEU A 207 -19.04 10.25 -0.19
N ASP A 208 -19.88 9.91 0.78
CA ASP A 208 -19.37 9.45 2.07
C ASP A 208 -18.68 8.10 1.90
N PRO A 209 -17.51 7.86 2.51
CA PRO A 209 -16.87 6.55 2.48
C PRO A 209 -17.77 5.40 2.97
N ALA A 210 -18.75 5.67 3.83
CA ALA A 210 -19.73 4.66 4.23
C ALA A 210 -20.76 4.32 3.13
N THR A 211 -21.00 5.22 2.17
CA THR A 211 -22.02 5.07 1.11
C THR A 211 -21.43 5.00 -0.30
N LEU A 212 -20.11 5.10 -0.42
CA LEU A 212 -19.36 5.14 -1.67
C LEU A 212 -19.73 3.99 -2.62
N ARG A 213 -19.78 4.31 -3.92
CA ARG A 213 -20.05 3.33 -4.99
C ARG A 213 -18.90 2.34 -5.12
N ARG A 214 -19.20 1.15 -5.61
CA ARG A 214 -18.20 0.12 -5.91
C ARG A 214 -17.18 0.65 -6.92
N GLY A 215 -15.89 0.45 -6.63
CA GLY A 215 -14.81 0.90 -7.48
C GLY A 215 -14.51 2.38 -7.38
N TRP A 216 -15.18 3.13 -6.50
CA TRP A 216 -14.75 4.48 -6.15
C TRP A 216 -13.96 4.43 -4.83
N CYS A 217 -13.02 5.35 -4.66
CA CYS A 217 -12.30 5.56 -3.42
C CYS A 217 -12.07 7.04 -3.15
N VAL A 218 -11.82 7.37 -1.89
CA VAL A 218 -11.25 8.64 -1.47
C VAL A 218 -9.77 8.44 -1.23
N MET A 219 -8.93 9.20 -1.93
CA MET A 219 -7.49 9.23 -1.71
C MET A 219 -7.09 10.55 -1.06
N ARG A 220 -6.30 10.48 0.01
CA ARG A 220 -5.61 11.64 0.61
C ARG A 220 -4.13 11.54 0.31
N ASP A 221 -3.59 12.54 -0.38
CA ASP A 221 -2.16 12.60 -0.72
C ASP A 221 -1.32 12.85 0.55
N GLY A 222 -0.32 12.00 0.78
CA GLY A 222 0.51 12.07 1.99
C GLY A 222 1.53 13.21 2.03
N LEU A 223 1.66 14.01 0.95
CA LEU A 223 2.51 15.19 0.88
C LEU A 223 1.70 16.49 0.98
N THR A 224 0.56 16.56 0.31
CA THR A 224 -0.26 17.80 0.25
C THR A 224 -1.42 17.78 1.22
N GLY A 225 -1.85 16.61 1.69
CA GLY A 225 -3.06 16.43 2.48
C GLY A 225 -4.36 16.54 1.67
N GLU A 226 -4.28 16.81 0.37
CA GLU A 226 -5.43 16.99 -0.51
C GLU A 226 -6.22 15.68 -0.67
N ALA A 227 -7.54 15.75 -0.49
CA ALA A 227 -8.46 14.65 -0.73
C ALA A 227 -9.01 14.69 -2.17
N ARG A 228 -8.99 13.54 -2.85
CA ARG A 228 -9.53 13.34 -4.20
C ARG A 228 -10.41 12.11 -4.25
N TYR A 229 -11.40 12.15 -5.13
CA TYR A 229 -12.29 11.02 -5.36
C TYR A 229 -11.92 10.36 -6.67
N LEU A 230 -11.48 9.12 -6.59
CA LEU A 230 -10.90 8.42 -7.72
C LEU A 230 -11.71 7.17 -8.05
N GLN A 231 -11.74 6.84 -9.33
CA GLN A 231 -12.10 5.53 -9.84
C GLN A 231 -10.83 4.85 -10.38
N PRO A 232 -10.32 3.80 -9.73
CA PRO A 232 -9.26 2.96 -10.26
C PRO A 232 -9.69 2.27 -11.57
N HIS A 233 -8.69 2.04 -12.42
CA HIS A 233 -8.78 1.27 -13.65
C HIS A 233 -8.58 -0.22 -13.37
N VAL A 234 -9.14 -1.06 -14.24
CA VAL A 234 -8.92 -2.51 -14.19
C VAL A 234 -7.63 -2.81 -14.92
N ALA A 235 -6.68 -3.45 -14.23
CA ALA A 235 -5.47 -3.94 -14.85
C ALA A 235 -5.77 -5.23 -15.64
N PRO A 236 -5.06 -5.50 -16.75
CA PRO A 236 -5.23 -6.76 -17.51
C PRO A 236 -5.13 -8.01 -16.63
N GLU A 237 -4.22 -8.01 -15.66
CA GLU A 237 -3.99 -9.11 -14.72
C GLU A 237 -5.22 -9.41 -13.84
N ALA A 238 -6.08 -8.42 -13.61
CA ALA A 238 -7.30 -8.58 -12.85
C ALA A 238 -8.43 -9.27 -13.65
N GLU A 239 -8.30 -9.37 -14.98
CA GLU A 239 -9.23 -10.10 -15.84
C GLU A 239 -8.88 -11.60 -15.85
N GLU A 240 -7.60 -11.96 -15.79
CA GLU A 240 -7.11 -13.34 -15.72
C GLU A 240 -7.49 -14.04 -14.40
N THR A 241 -7.54 -13.32 -13.28
CA THR A 241 -7.94 -13.89 -11.98
C THR A 241 -9.45 -14.20 -11.88
N ARG A 242 -10.25 -13.82 -12.89
CA ARG A 242 -11.71 -14.05 -12.93
C ARG A 242 -12.11 -15.20 -13.86
N ALA A 243 -11.17 -15.79 -14.58
CA ALA A 243 -11.38 -16.95 -15.46
C ALA A 243 -11.11 -18.27 -14.70
#